data_AF-A0A0G4FXZ7-F1
#
_entry.id   AF-A0A0G4FXZ7-F1
#
_cell.length_a   1.000
_cell.length_b   1.000
_cell.length_c   1.000
_cell.angle_alpha   90.00
_cell.angle_beta   90.00
_cell.angle_gamma   90.00
#
_symmetry.space_group_name_H-M   'P 1'
#
loop_
_entity.id
_entity.type
_entity.pdbx_description
1 polymer ?
#
loop_
_entity_poly.entity_id
_entity_poly.type
_entity_poly.pdbx_seq_one_letter_code
_entity_poly.pdbx_strand_id
1 'polypeptide(L)'
;MQAGRRLPREDLILISGFGVWPLFSNSISMEAGAQCRQLDIDCSRAADRAFWQAMPVNVAKRWGGRMPKLTRTWCCHPAGEGAWCLDVITALIEGHTEARRAMVAEKRREAERRGEEADIADGSLTAITFEAAELSQEEMLSVGRINPILPPVHAPPPSLPALTSISGLTAHHRGIGSRGWRVPSLQRVQAHEHVDTLGPLVSSSRCLRAFDVSSTVDQKAEVLEQVPVAAERHQGPLANLEGIGPIETRGVLFNLQELDGWASELQLILVARGCCRSLRSLKVKLVDEAMVSHPVFLFAEDLQEFANAVCVDNVPLTLTGGVGIFDLVLLQSALFPPASSPILKTVLRQLAQQAAQVSVGLNSTLSTPLDTPTPAMLDLARGLAFDKATRVLVANIDSLLQAPAAPPAPAPGLAAVAIIEEMQPIPQASALVISERMTAAVGIELASKMPNLQQLLVNSIPKGEAVRIADAIGCDSRSGELSLVHLVPAGVTDVVEFACRSLRSLMQLSCEMVVLNLLGLDAATRDLLESAVPDHEQLAYVCGTIIVLQHDDNKLSIAHRRS
;
A
#
# COMPACT_ATOMS: atom_id res chain seq x y z
N MET A 1 5.59 24.53 34.24
CA MET A 1 6.08 23.15 34.04
C MET A 1 7.56 23.13 34.40
N GLN A 2 7.97 22.41 35.45
CA GLN A 2 9.40 22.13 35.68
C GLN A 2 9.85 21.14 34.61
N ALA A 3 10.93 21.45 33.89
CA ALA A 3 11.53 20.54 32.92
C ALA A 3 11.98 19.27 33.67
N GLY A 4 11.32 18.14 33.39
CA GLY A 4 11.70 16.86 33.99
C GLY A 4 13.13 16.49 33.62
N ARG A 5 13.90 15.98 34.59
CA ARG A 5 15.27 15.53 34.35
C ARG A 5 15.23 14.30 33.43
N ARG A 6 15.76 14.45 32.22
CA ARG A 6 16.16 13.32 31.36
C ARG A 6 17.39 12.71 32.02
N LEU A 7 17.44 11.39 32.15
CA LEU A 7 18.65 10.69 32.59
C LEU A 7 19.46 10.34 31.33
N PRO A 8 20.45 11.15 30.93
CA PRO A 8 21.33 10.77 29.85
C PRO A 8 22.09 9.50 30.25
N ARG A 9 22.53 8.74 29.25
CA ARG A 9 23.41 7.60 29.42
C ARG A 9 24.57 7.88 30.37
N GLU A 10 25.19 9.05 30.31
CA GLU A 10 26.32 9.43 31.15
C GLU A 10 25.96 9.34 32.65
N ASP A 11 24.75 9.78 33.02
CA ASP A 11 24.24 9.65 34.39
C ASP A 11 23.97 8.17 34.73
N LEU A 12 23.41 7.38 33.81
CA LEU A 12 23.20 5.93 34.02
C LEU A 12 24.53 5.17 34.17
N ILE A 13 25.54 5.53 33.39
CA ILE A 13 26.88 4.92 33.41
C ILE A 13 27.61 5.26 34.70
N LEU A 14 27.59 6.54 35.11
CA LEU A 14 28.15 7.01 36.37
C LEU A 14 27.51 6.33 37.58
N ILE A 15 26.20 6.05 37.50
CA ILE A 15 25.48 5.28 38.52
C ILE A 15 25.86 3.79 38.48
N SER A 16 26.18 3.25 37.29
CA SER A 16 26.39 1.83 37.08
C SER A 16 27.79 1.28 37.35
N GLY A 17 28.82 2.13 37.34
CA GLY A 17 30.23 1.72 37.51
C GLY A 17 30.65 0.64 36.51
N PHE A 18 31.33 1.03 35.42
CA PHE A 18 31.95 0.18 34.39
C PHE A 18 31.99 -1.33 34.72
N GLY A 19 30.93 -2.07 34.37
CA GLY A 19 30.90 -3.53 34.40
C GLY A 19 30.41 -4.21 35.70
N VAL A 20 30.01 -3.48 36.74
CA VAL A 20 29.60 -4.09 38.02
C VAL A 20 28.13 -3.77 38.34
N TRP A 21 27.21 -4.48 37.68
CA TRP A 21 25.78 -4.60 38.04
C TRP A 21 25.47 -4.80 39.56
N PRO A 22 26.41 -5.30 40.40
CA PRO A 22 26.25 -5.37 41.85
C PRO A 22 26.29 -4.05 42.66
N LEU A 23 26.88 -2.93 42.18
CA LEU A 23 27.07 -1.72 43.00
C LEU A 23 25.82 -0.82 43.18
N PHE A 24 24.68 -1.33 42.75
CA PHE A 24 23.47 -0.53 42.53
C PHE A 24 22.59 -0.35 43.76
N SER A 25 23.00 -0.75 44.97
CA SER A 25 22.25 -0.45 46.19
C SER A 25 22.57 0.94 46.78
N ASN A 26 23.38 1.77 46.10
CA ASN A 26 23.74 3.08 46.63
C ASN A 26 22.55 4.06 46.58
N SER A 27 22.52 5.00 47.53
CA SER A 27 21.45 6.01 47.67
C SER A 27 21.30 6.90 46.44
N ILE A 28 22.41 7.19 45.74
CA ILE A 28 22.43 8.02 44.54
C ILE A 28 21.60 7.38 43.41
N SER A 29 21.76 6.08 43.19
CA SER A 29 21.01 5.35 42.16
C SER A 29 19.51 5.30 42.46
N MET A 30 19.14 5.21 43.73
CA MET A 30 17.74 5.25 44.16
C MET A 30 17.13 6.63 43.94
N GLU A 31 17.85 7.69 44.33
CA GLU A 31 17.38 9.07 44.17
C GLU A 31 17.27 9.45 42.69
N ALA A 32 18.27 9.11 41.88
CA ALA A 32 18.26 9.35 40.44
C ALA A 32 17.08 8.62 39.77
N GLY A 33 16.88 7.34 40.08
CA GLY A 33 15.73 6.58 39.60
C GLY A 33 14.40 7.24 39.99
N ALA A 34 14.26 7.65 41.26
CA ALA A 34 13.04 8.26 41.77
C ALA A 34 12.68 9.60 41.10
N GLN A 35 13.66 10.25 40.47
CA GLN A 35 13.48 11.48 39.69
C GLN A 35 13.34 11.24 38.18
N CYS A 36 13.61 10.01 37.70
CA CYS A 36 13.51 9.66 36.28
C CYS A 36 12.08 9.85 35.75
N ARG A 37 11.95 10.66 34.68
CA ARG A 37 10.70 10.85 33.93
C ARG A 37 10.74 10.23 32.53
N GLN A 38 11.93 10.05 31.98
CA GLN A 38 12.12 9.55 30.63
C GLN A 38 13.23 8.51 30.62
N LEU A 39 12.96 7.41 29.93
CA LEU A 39 13.87 6.31 29.68
C LEU A 39 14.08 6.17 28.18
N ASP A 40 15.34 6.20 27.76
CA ASP A 40 15.75 6.07 26.37
C ASP A 40 16.63 4.81 26.22
N ILE A 41 16.23 3.90 25.35
CA ILE A 41 17.00 2.71 24.95
C ILE A 41 17.43 2.94 23.50
N ASP A 42 18.71 3.16 23.23
CA ASP A 42 19.18 3.67 21.95
C ASP A 42 20.27 2.77 21.35
N CYS A 43 20.04 2.28 20.12
CA CYS A 43 21.01 1.49 19.39
C CYS A 43 21.95 2.31 18.50
N SER A 44 21.67 3.60 18.27
CA SER A 44 22.41 4.45 17.30
C SER A 44 23.87 4.63 17.66
N ARG A 45 24.21 4.58 18.95
CA ARG A 45 25.58 4.69 19.44
C ARG A 45 26.08 3.33 19.88
N ALA A 46 27.24 2.92 19.38
CA ALA A 46 27.84 1.62 19.69
C ALA A 46 27.89 1.29 21.19
N ALA A 47 28.20 2.30 22.00
CA ALA A 47 28.38 2.11 23.43
C ALA A 47 27.06 2.13 24.23
N ASP A 48 25.98 2.74 23.71
CA ASP A 48 24.61 2.58 24.22
C ASP A 48 24.05 1.21 23.86
N ARG A 49 24.21 0.83 22.60
CA ARG A 49 23.84 -0.49 22.08
C ARG A 49 24.46 -1.62 22.89
N ALA A 50 25.78 -1.57 23.13
CA ALA A 50 26.49 -2.56 23.95
C ALA A 50 25.96 -2.63 25.39
N PHE A 51 25.66 -1.47 26.00
CA PHE A 51 25.12 -1.40 27.36
C PHE A 51 23.77 -2.10 27.48
N TRP A 52 22.82 -1.78 26.59
CA TRP A 52 21.48 -2.36 26.61
C TRP A 52 21.47 -3.85 26.27
N GLN A 53 22.28 -4.27 25.30
CA GLN A 53 22.43 -5.68 24.96
C GLN A 53 22.97 -6.51 26.14
N ALA A 54 23.88 -5.94 26.93
CA ALA A 54 24.45 -6.60 28.10
C ALA A 54 23.56 -6.56 29.35
N MET A 55 22.49 -5.76 29.36
CA MET A 55 21.61 -5.56 30.52
C MET A 55 20.84 -6.84 30.89
N PRO A 56 21.09 -7.46 32.05
CA PRO A 56 20.31 -8.62 32.47
C PRO A 56 18.83 -8.26 32.73
N VAL A 57 17.89 -9.12 32.35
CA VAL A 57 16.44 -8.88 32.47
C VAL A 57 16.01 -8.58 33.92
N ASN A 58 16.56 -9.32 34.90
CA ASN A 58 16.30 -9.08 36.32
C ASN A 58 16.86 -7.72 36.81
N VAL A 59 17.97 -7.27 36.25
CA VAL A 59 18.56 -5.95 36.55
C VAL A 59 17.67 -4.86 35.95
N ALA A 60 17.25 -5.02 34.68
CA ALA A 60 16.30 -4.13 34.01
C ALA A 60 15.00 -3.97 34.82
N LYS A 61 14.43 -5.07 35.31
CA LYS A 61 13.24 -5.03 36.18
C LYS A 61 13.47 -4.22 37.45
N ARG A 62 14.59 -4.43 38.14
CA ARG A 62 14.92 -3.66 39.37
C ARG A 62 15.11 -2.17 39.08
N TRP A 63 15.69 -1.83 37.93
CA TRP A 63 15.80 -0.45 37.47
C TRP A 63 14.44 0.19 37.24
N GLY A 64 13.53 -0.52 36.58
CA GLY A 64 12.14 -0.08 36.40
C GLY A 64 11.49 0.22 37.74
N GLY A 65 11.70 -0.67 38.72
CA GLY A 65 11.20 -0.51 40.09
C GLY A 65 11.74 0.72 40.84
N ARG A 66 12.80 1.36 40.36
CA ARG A 66 13.33 2.60 40.94
C ARG A 66 12.77 3.85 40.29
N MET A 67 12.04 3.71 39.19
CA MET A 67 11.51 4.84 38.41
C MET A 67 9.99 4.97 38.55
N PRO A 68 9.38 5.07 39.75
CA PRO A 68 7.92 5.12 39.92
C PRO A 68 7.29 6.41 39.37
N LYS A 69 8.12 7.30 38.83
CA LYS A 69 7.81 8.61 38.27
C LYS A 69 7.99 8.67 36.75
N LEU A 70 8.38 7.56 36.12
CA LEU A 70 8.56 7.43 34.67
C LEU A 70 7.27 7.81 33.94
N THR A 71 7.39 8.69 32.96
CA THR A 71 6.29 9.16 32.11
C THR A 71 6.44 8.74 30.66
N ARG A 72 7.66 8.54 30.16
CA ARG A 72 7.90 8.16 28.76
C ARG A 72 8.98 7.10 28.65
N THR A 73 8.77 6.16 27.75
CA THR A 73 9.79 5.23 27.28
C THR A 73 9.96 5.36 25.78
N TRP A 74 11.20 5.47 25.32
CA TRP A 74 11.57 5.50 23.91
C TRP A 74 12.61 4.41 23.65
N CYS A 75 12.41 3.63 22.59
CA CYS A 75 13.29 2.55 22.17
C CYS A 75 13.65 2.73 20.70
N CYS A 76 14.89 3.11 20.43
CA CYS A 76 15.47 3.19 19.11
C CYS A 76 16.20 1.87 18.81
N HIS A 77 15.62 1.05 17.95
CA HIS A 77 16.14 -0.28 17.58
C HIS A 77 16.78 -0.24 16.18
N PRO A 78 17.70 -1.16 15.84
CA PRO A 78 18.26 -1.22 14.50
C PRO A 78 17.17 -1.51 13.46
N ALA A 79 17.24 -0.89 12.28
CA ALA A 79 16.33 -1.17 11.18
C ALA A 79 16.34 -2.68 10.83
N GLY A 80 15.16 -3.27 10.68
CA GLY A 80 14.98 -4.71 10.50
C GLY A 80 15.02 -5.56 11.78
N GLU A 81 15.50 -5.01 12.91
CA GLU A 81 15.65 -5.74 14.19
C GLU A 81 14.73 -5.19 15.28
N GLY A 82 13.43 -5.15 15.00
CA GLY A 82 12.44 -4.54 15.92
C GLY A 82 12.34 -5.20 17.30
N ALA A 83 12.80 -6.44 17.47
CA ALA A 83 12.79 -7.14 18.76
C ALA A 83 14.07 -6.90 19.58
N TRP A 84 15.00 -6.09 19.07
CA TRP A 84 16.22 -5.74 19.78
C TRP A 84 15.94 -5.21 21.19
N CYS A 85 16.47 -5.90 22.19
CA CYS A 85 16.29 -5.59 23.62
C CYS A 85 14.81 -5.53 24.10
N LEU A 86 13.88 -6.21 23.41
CA LEU A 86 12.45 -6.20 23.76
C LEU A 86 12.17 -6.75 25.17
N ASP A 87 12.97 -7.71 25.64
CA ASP A 87 12.88 -8.27 26.99
C ASP A 87 13.33 -7.28 28.08
N VAL A 88 14.33 -6.44 27.78
CA VAL A 88 14.82 -5.37 28.67
C VAL A 88 13.76 -4.31 28.87
N ILE A 89 13.19 -3.78 27.77
CA ILE A 89 12.12 -2.77 27.85
C ILE A 89 10.88 -3.32 28.55
N THR A 90 10.49 -4.56 28.25
CA THR A 90 9.38 -5.24 28.93
C THR A 90 9.63 -5.31 30.43
N ALA A 91 10.81 -5.79 30.85
CA ALA A 91 11.17 -5.88 32.25
C ALA A 91 11.18 -4.51 32.96
N LEU A 92 11.70 -3.46 32.32
CA LEU A 92 11.70 -2.09 32.85
C LEU A 92 10.29 -1.57 33.09
N ILE A 93 9.38 -1.74 32.13
CA ILE A 93 7.98 -1.29 32.24
C ILE A 93 7.25 -2.06 33.35
N GLU A 94 7.47 -3.36 33.45
CA GLU A 94 6.83 -4.19 34.47
C GLU A 94 7.37 -3.88 35.87
N GLY A 95 8.68 -3.68 36.01
CA GLY A 95 9.29 -3.20 37.25
C GLY A 95 8.75 -1.83 37.67
N HIS A 96 8.64 -0.89 36.72
CA HIS A 96 8.03 0.42 36.94
C HIS A 96 6.61 0.28 37.49
N THR A 97 5.80 -0.57 36.87
CA THR A 97 4.40 -0.78 37.24
C THR A 97 4.28 -1.35 38.65
N GLU A 98 5.15 -2.29 39.02
CA GLU A 98 5.21 -2.89 40.35
C GLU A 98 5.53 -1.83 41.42
N ALA A 99 6.56 -1.02 41.20
CA ALA A 99 6.95 0.03 42.16
C ALA A 99 5.95 1.18 42.23
N ARG A 100 5.35 1.58 41.10
CA ARG A 100 4.29 2.60 41.09
C ARG A 100 3.12 2.16 41.94
N ARG A 101 2.67 0.91 41.78
CA ARG A 101 1.58 0.33 42.58
C ARG A 101 1.91 0.34 44.07
N ALA A 102 3.12 -0.06 44.45
CA ALA A 102 3.56 -0.05 45.85
C ALA A 102 3.58 1.38 46.43
N MET A 103 4.12 2.35 45.68
CA MET A 103 4.17 3.75 46.09
C MET A 103 2.77 4.35 46.26
N VAL A 104 1.84 4.09 45.34
CA VAL A 104 0.45 4.56 45.42
C VAL A 104 -0.26 3.97 46.64
N ALA A 105 -0.10 2.66 46.88
CA ALA A 105 -0.68 1.99 48.03
C ALA A 105 -0.16 2.57 49.35
N GLU A 106 1.15 2.82 49.45
CA GLU A 106 1.74 3.40 50.67
C GLU A 106 1.26 4.82 50.92
N LYS A 107 1.26 5.68 49.90
CA LYS A 107 0.72 7.05 50.03
C LYS A 107 -0.75 7.08 50.42
N ARG A 108 -1.55 6.15 49.90
CA ARG A 108 -2.96 6.02 50.29
C ARG A 108 -3.11 5.66 51.76
N ARG A 109 -2.34 4.69 52.26
CA ARG A 109 -2.32 4.33 53.69
C ARG A 109 -1.82 5.47 54.57
N GLU A 110 -0.84 6.24 54.12
CA GLU A 110 -0.33 7.40 54.86
C GLU A 110 -1.37 8.52 54.96
N ALA A 111 -2.07 8.82 53.85
CA ALA A 111 -3.16 9.78 53.86
C ALA A 111 -4.32 9.33 54.75
N GLU A 112 -4.71 8.05 54.69
CA GLU A 112 -5.72 7.46 55.56
C GLU A 112 -5.36 7.59 57.04
N ARG A 113 -4.09 7.32 57.40
CA ARG A 113 -3.58 7.52 58.77
C ARG A 113 -3.66 8.98 59.24
N ARG A 114 -3.64 9.94 58.31
CA ARG A 114 -3.79 11.39 58.59
C ARG A 114 -5.23 11.88 58.54
N GLY A 115 -6.18 11.04 58.10
CA GLY A 115 -7.56 11.47 57.82
C GLY A 115 -7.66 12.37 56.57
N GLU A 116 -6.72 12.24 55.63
CA GLU A 116 -6.63 13.01 54.38
C GLU A 116 -6.94 12.13 53.17
N GLU A 117 -7.38 12.76 52.07
CA GLU A 117 -7.49 12.08 50.77
C GLU A 117 -6.13 12.08 50.06
N ALA A 118 -5.71 10.92 49.54
CA ALA A 118 -4.44 10.81 48.86
C ALA A 118 -4.49 11.41 47.44
N ASP A 119 -3.89 12.58 47.26
CA ASP A 119 -3.66 13.17 45.93
C ASP A 119 -2.49 12.48 45.20
N ILE A 120 -2.73 11.26 44.70
CA ILE A 120 -1.77 10.53 43.87
C ILE A 120 -2.46 9.73 42.77
N ALA A 121 -2.06 9.98 41.51
CA ALA A 121 -2.52 9.20 40.36
C ALA A 121 -2.06 7.73 40.41
N ASP A 122 -2.89 6.80 39.92
CA ASP A 122 -2.57 5.36 39.92
C ASP A 122 -1.39 4.98 39.01
N GLY A 123 -1.13 5.77 37.95
CA GLY A 123 -0.07 5.54 36.99
C GLY A 123 0.74 6.80 36.70
N SER A 124 1.88 6.65 36.03
CA SER A 124 2.64 7.79 35.50
C SER A 124 3.13 7.63 34.07
N LEU A 125 3.36 6.40 33.59
CA LEU A 125 3.79 6.14 32.21
C LEU A 125 2.66 6.51 31.23
N THR A 126 2.88 7.53 30.40
CA THR A 126 1.92 8.05 29.42
C THR A 126 2.22 7.66 27.98
N ALA A 127 3.48 7.40 27.63
CA ALA A 127 3.87 7.05 26.25
C ALA A 127 4.96 5.98 26.17
N ILE A 128 4.81 5.06 25.22
CA ILE A 128 5.83 4.12 24.76
C ILE A 128 6.03 4.33 23.26
N THR A 129 7.27 4.55 22.83
CA THR A 129 7.60 4.79 21.42
C THR A 129 8.73 3.88 20.98
N PHE A 130 8.55 3.24 19.83
CA PHE A 130 9.57 2.50 19.12
C PHE A 130 9.96 3.26 17.85
N GLU A 131 11.23 3.24 17.50
CA GLU A 131 11.78 3.92 16.34
C GLU A 131 12.92 3.08 15.75
N ALA A 132 13.00 3.01 14.42
CA ALA A 132 14.08 2.34 13.74
C ALA A 132 15.23 3.31 13.48
N ALA A 133 16.47 2.89 13.75
CA ALA A 133 17.68 3.57 13.33
C ALA A 133 18.41 2.79 12.24
N GLU A 134 18.76 3.49 11.18
CA GLU A 134 19.68 2.99 10.16
C GLU A 134 21.08 2.91 10.75
N LEU A 135 21.66 1.71 10.74
CA LEU A 135 23.04 1.46 11.15
C LEU A 135 23.87 1.12 9.91
N SER A 136 25.16 1.47 9.93
CA SER A 136 26.08 0.96 8.91
C SER A 136 26.18 -0.57 8.97
N GLN A 137 26.60 -1.20 7.88
CA GLN A 137 26.78 -2.66 7.84
C GLN A 137 27.75 -3.15 8.93
N GLU A 138 28.82 -2.41 9.19
CA GLU A 138 29.78 -2.72 10.27
C GLU A 138 29.15 -2.63 11.67
N GLU A 139 28.32 -1.63 11.91
CA GLU A 139 27.61 -1.49 13.18
C GLU A 139 26.56 -2.58 13.36
N MET A 140 25.89 -2.99 12.27
CA MET A 140 24.91 -4.07 12.29
C MET A 140 25.54 -5.40 12.74
N LEU A 141 26.80 -5.67 12.39
CA LEU A 141 27.52 -6.87 12.86
C LEU A 141 27.72 -6.90 14.39
N SER A 142 27.66 -5.75 15.07
CA SER A 142 27.75 -5.66 16.53
C SER A 142 26.39 -5.77 17.24
N VAL A 143 25.29 -5.79 16.48
CA VAL A 143 23.95 -5.93 17.02
C VAL A 143 23.78 -7.37 17.52
N GLY A 144 23.51 -7.50 18.81
CA GLY A 144 23.14 -8.75 19.46
C GLY A 144 21.73 -8.65 20.05
N ARG A 145 21.21 -9.75 20.60
CA ARG A 145 19.91 -9.78 21.30
C ARG A 145 18.74 -9.30 20.44
N ILE A 146 18.73 -9.72 19.17
CA ILE A 146 17.71 -9.36 18.18
C ILE A 146 16.37 -10.09 18.37
N ASN A 147 16.37 -11.26 19.02
CA ASN A 147 15.16 -12.04 19.30
C ASN A 147 15.21 -12.59 20.74
N PRO A 148 15.15 -11.73 21.76
CA PRO A 148 15.26 -12.18 23.14
C PRO A 148 14.01 -12.92 23.61
N ILE A 149 14.21 -13.88 24.50
CA ILE A 149 13.11 -14.51 25.24
C ILE A 149 12.55 -13.48 26.22
N LEU A 150 11.26 -13.18 26.10
CA LEU A 150 10.58 -12.23 26.99
C LEU A 150 10.50 -12.77 28.42
N PRO A 151 10.53 -11.90 29.45
CA PRO A 151 10.35 -12.33 30.83
C PRO A 151 9.01 -13.05 31.02
N PRO A 152 8.91 -14.01 31.96
CA PRO A 152 7.67 -14.72 32.28
C PRO A 152 6.51 -13.77 32.55
N VAL A 153 5.30 -14.17 32.12
CA VAL A 153 4.12 -13.33 32.26
C VAL A 153 3.77 -13.11 33.74
N HIS A 154 3.56 -11.84 34.10
CA HIS A 154 3.18 -11.46 35.45
C HIS A 154 1.71 -11.81 35.75
N ALA A 155 1.48 -12.50 36.88
CA ALA A 155 0.15 -12.76 37.42
C ALA A 155 -0.03 -12.01 38.76
N PRO A 156 -1.01 -11.09 38.89
CA PRO A 156 -1.92 -10.63 37.85
C PRO A 156 -1.23 -9.73 36.80
N PRO A 157 -1.82 -9.57 35.61
CA PRO A 157 -1.22 -8.74 34.57
C PRO A 157 -0.99 -7.28 35.00
N PRO A 158 0.12 -6.66 34.60
CA PRO A 158 0.43 -5.25 34.87
C PRO A 158 -0.71 -4.32 34.41
N SER A 159 -0.93 -3.23 35.14
CA SER A 159 -1.90 -2.19 34.79
C SER A 159 -1.16 -0.86 34.62
N LEU A 160 -1.38 -0.21 33.48
CA LEU A 160 -0.75 1.03 33.05
C LEU A 160 -1.86 2.09 32.85
N PRO A 161 -2.49 2.58 33.94
CA PRO A 161 -3.69 3.41 33.84
C PRO A 161 -3.43 4.82 33.33
N ALA A 162 -2.17 5.25 33.23
CA ALA A 162 -1.80 6.56 32.65
C ALA A 162 -1.39 6.46 31.17
N LEU A 163 -1.23 5.26 30.62
CA LEU A 163 -0.69 5.08 29.27
C LEU A 163 -1.73 5.50 28.24
N THR A 164 -1.42 6.56 27.48
CA THR A 164 -2.31 7.11 26.46
C THR A 164 -1.84 6.81 25.04
N SER A 165 -0.56 6.52 24.82
CA SER A 165 -0.02 6.28 23.47
C SER A 165 1.02 5.16 23.43
N ILE A 166 0.90 4.29 22.42
CA ILE A 166 1.95 3.37 22.00
C ILE A 166 2.15 3.56 20.50
N SER A 167 3.39 3.78 20.05
CA SER A 167 3.69 4.04 18.64
C SER A 167 4.94 3.34 18.14
N GLY A 168 5.00 3.12 16.82
CA GLY A 168 6.15 2.53 16.14
C GLY A 168 6.25 1.02 16.27
N LEU A 169 5.16 0.34 16.67
CA LEU A 169 5.15 -1.13 16.73
C LEU A 169 5.37 -1.74 15.33
N THR A 170 5.96 -2.92 15.30
CA THR A 170 6.29 -3.70 14.09
C THR A 170 6.03 -5.19 14.35
N ALA A 171 6.24 -6.06 13.35
CA ALA A 171 6.14 -7.52 13.49
C ALA A 171 6.89 -8.11 14.68
N HIS A 172 8.00 -7.49 15.05
CA HIS A 172 8.89 -8.00 16.08
C HIS A 172 8.39 -7.65 17.49
N HIS A 173 7.39 -6.77 17.61
CA HIS A 173 6.83 -6.32 18.88
C HIS A 173 5.60 -7.12 19.34
N ARG A 174 5.26 -8.23 18.68
CA ARG A 174 4.09 -9.10 19.00
C ARG A 174 3.94 -9.41 20.48
N GLY A 175 5.07 -9.64 21.16
CA GLY A 175 5.08 -9.98 22.58
C GLY A 175 4.60 -8.88 23.52
N ILE A 176 4.52 -7.61 23.07
CA ILE A 176 3.88 -6.51 23.82
C ILE A 176 2.36 -6.66 23.79
N GLY A 177 1.80 -6.91 22.60
CA GLY A 177 0.35 -7.06 22.42
C GLY A 177 -0.22 -8.24 23.20
N SER A 178 0.50 -9.37 23.19
CA SER A 178 0.11 -10.58 23.90
C SER A 178 0.41 -10.57 25.41
N ARG A 179 0.99 -9.48 25.95
CA ARG A 179 1.51 -9.48 27.33
C ARG A 179 0.44 -9.38 28.41
N GLY A 180 -0.80 -9.09 28.01
CA GLY A 180 -1.94 -8.90 28.91
C GLY A 180 -1.91 -7.59 29.70
N TRP A 181 -1.11 -6.61 29.29
CA TRP A 181 -1.09 -5.30 29.94
C TRP A 181 -2.47 -4.65 29.88
N ARG A 182 -2.96 -4.19 31.03
CA ARG A 182 -4.22 -3.44 31.13
C ARG A 182 -3.95 -1.95 30.97
N VAL A 183 -4.51 -1.34 29.94
CA VAL A 183 -4.22 0.03 29.51
C VAL A 183 -5.52 0.83 29.34
N PRO A 184 -6.27 1.07 30.44
CA PRO A 184 -7.62 1.63 30.38
C PRO A 184 -7.72 3.02 29.74
N SER A 185 -6.63 3.80 29.79
CA SER A 185 -6.56 5.16 29.25
C SER A 185 -5.93 5.24 27.86
N LEU A 186 -5.68 4.10 27.20
CA LEU A 186 -4.99 4.07 25.91
C LEU A 186 -5.83 4.76 24.83
N GLN A 187 -5.30 5.85 24.28
CA GLN A 187 -5.98 6.64 23.25
C GLN A 187 -5.45 6.35 21.86
N ARG A 188 -4.15 6.07 21.72
CA ARG A 188 -3.51 5.88 20.42
C ARG A 188 -2.64 4.62 20.40
N VAL A 189 -2.86 3.82 19.37
CA VAL A 189 -1.97 2.72 18.97
C VAL A 189 -1.55 2.97 17.54
N GLN A 190 -0.24 2.95 17.28
CA GLN A 190 0.32 3.03 15.93
C GLN A 190 1.28 1.87 15.71
N ALA A 191 1.03 1.11 14.64
CA ALA A 191 1.85 -0.04 14.25
C ALA A 191 1.97 -0.11 12.73
N HIS A 192 3.12 -0.60 12.25
CA HIS A 192 3.37 -0.80 10.83
C HIS A 192 2.84 -2.16 10.35
N GLU A 193 2.84 -3.18 11.23
CA GLU A 193 2.54 -4.57 10.89
C GLU A 193 1.96 -5.34 12.09
N HIS A 194 1.40 -6.54 11.85
CA HIS A 194 0.95 -7.54 12.84
C HIS A 194 -0.12 -7.11 13.85
N VAL A 195 -1.31 -6.91 13.28
CA VAL A 195 -2.52 -6.47 13.97
C VAL A 195 -3.04 -7.54 14.91
N ASP A 196 -2.99 -8.80 14.50
CA ASP A 196 -3.47 -10.01 15.20
C ASP A 196 -3.13 -10.06 16.70
N THR A 197 -1.96 -9.57 17.11
CA THR A 197 -1.53 -9.63 18.52
C THR A 197 -1.98 -8.45 19.39
N LEU A 198 -2.58 -7.41 18.81
CA LEU A 198 -2.94 -6.18 19.54
C LEU A 198 -4.29 -6.26 20.26
N GLY A 199 -5.12 -7.27 19.97
CA GLY A 199 -6.43 -7.49 20.59
C GLY A 199 -6.44 -7.41 22.13
N PRO A 200 -5.59 -8.18 22.84
CA PRO A 200 -5.56 -8.14 24.30
C PRO A 200 -5.17 -6.78 24.87
N LEU A 201 -4.30 -6.04 24.16
CA LEU A 201 -3.88 -4.71 24.55
C LEU A 201 -5.04 -3.70 24.39
N VAL A 202 -5.68 -3.66 23.21
CA VAL A 202 -6.75 -2.68 22.92
C VAL A 202 -8.05 -2.98 23.67
N SER A 203 -8.36 -4.26 23.92
CA SER A 203 -9.58 -4.69 24.64
C SER A 203 -9.70 -4.11 26.05
N SER A 204 -8.57 -3.79 26.67
CA SER A 204 -8.53 -3.20 28.00
C SER A 204 -8.74 -1.67 28.01
N SER A 205 -8.72 -1.02 26.85
CA SER A 205 -8.91 0.43 26.72
C SER A 205 -10.38 0.84 26.79
N ARG A 206 -10.63 2.01 27.38
CA ARG A 206 -11.94 2.70 27.38
C ARG A 206 -11.87 4.07 26.71
N CYS A 207 -10.72 4.43 26.15
CA CYS A 207 -10.45 5.77 25.65
C CYS A 207 -9.85 5.76 24.24
N LEU A 208 -9.94 4.65 23.51
CA LEU A 208 -9.31 4.50 22.21
C LEU A 208 -9.88 5.53 21.22
N ARG A 209 -9.00 6.36 20.68
CA ARG A 209 -9.30 7.39 19.68
C ARG A 209 -8.66 7.10 18.34
N ALA A 210 -7.50 6.48 18.31
CA ALA A 210 -6.78 6.15 17.09
C ALA A 210 -6.19 4.76 17.15
N PHE A 211 -6.59 3.91 16.22
CA PHE A 211 -6.01 2.61 15.96
C PHE A 211 -5.30 2.66 14.59
N ASP A 212 -4.19 3.36 14.52
CA ASP A 212 -3.50 3.66 13.26
C ASP A 212 -2.56 2.51 12.87
N VAL A 213 -3.15 1.45 12.33
CA VAL A 213 -2.43 0.24 11.95
C VAL A 213 -2.83 -0.19 10.54
N SER A 214 -1.88 -0.35 9.62
CA SER A 214 -2.17 -0.88 8.28
C SER A 214 -2.53 -2.37 8.38
N SER A 215 -3.71 -2.77 7.90
CA SER A 215 -4.23 -4.15 8.00
C SER A 215 -5.40 -4.40 7.08
N THR A 216 -5.67 -5.67 6.78
CA THR A 216 -6.92 -6.07 6.10
C THR A 216 -8.15 -5.81 6.97
N VAL A 217 -9.34 -5.86 6.37
CA VAL A 217 -10.61 -5.75 7.10
C VAL A 217 -10.69 -6.83 8.18
N ASP A 218 -10.44 -8.09 7.83
CA ASP A 218 -10.56 -9.24 8.74
C ASP A 218 -9.64 -9.10 9.96
N GLN A 219 -8.40 -8.66 9.74
CA GLN A 219 -7.44 -8.45 10.83
C GLN A 219 -7.90 -7.34 11.79
N LYS A 220 -8.47 -6.24 11.25
CA LYS A 220 -9.03 -5.18 12.08
C LYS A 220 -10.26 -5.67 12.84
N ALA A 221 -11.12 -6.43 12.18
CA ALA A 221 -12.31 -7.05 12.77
C ALA A 221 -11.91 -7.93 13.96
N GLU A 222 -11.00 -8.90 13.76
CA GLU A 222 -10.50 -9.82 14.79
C GLU A 222 -9.96 -9.08 16.04
N VAL A 223 -9.16 -8.03 15.84
CA VAL A 223 -8.58 -7.27 16.95
C VAL A 223 -9.63 -6.45 17.70
N LEU A 224 -10.47 -5.74 16.95
CA LEU A 224 -11.48 -4.88 17.55
C LEU A 224 -12.62 -5.70 18.15
N GLU A 225 -12.82 -6.94 17.71
CA GLU A 225 -13.78 -7.87 18.29
C GLU A 225 -13.50 -8.10 19.79
N GLN A 226 -12.24 -8.08 20.20
CA GLN A 226 -11.86 -8.28 21.60
C GLN A 226 -12.25 -7.09 22.50
N VAL A 227 -12.55 -5.92 21.93
CA VAL A 227 -13.06 -4.78 22.69
C VAL A 227 -14.50 -5.08 23.15
N PRO A 228 -14.86 -4.83 24.42
CA PRO A 228 -16.21 -5.15 24.92
C PRO A 228 -17.33 -4.45 24.14
N VAL A 229 -18.43 -5.18 23.92
CA VAL A 229 -19.66 -4.64 23.32
C VAL A 229 -20.22 -3.52 24.20
N ALA A 230 -20.81 -2.50 23.57
CA ALA A 230 -21.45 -1.40 24.29
C ALA A 230 -22.65 -1.91 25.08
N ALA A 231 -22.74 -1.58 26.37
CA ALA A 231 -23.98 -1.79 27.12
C ALA A 231 -25.07 -0.83 26.59
N GLU A 232 -26.33 -1.27 26.51
CA GLU A 232 -27.47 -0.56 25.88
C GLU A 232 -27.71 0.89 26.34
N ARG A 233 -27.04 1.37 27.38
CA ARG A 233 -27.22 2.71 27.98
C ARG A 233 -25.94 3.53 28.13
N HIS A 234 -24.80 3.02 27.69
CA HIS A 234 -23.51 3.71 27.84
C HIS A 234 -22.89 3.95 26.46
N GLN A 235 -22.16 5.06 26.33
CA GLN A 235 -21.26 5.21 25.19
C GLN A 235 -20.30 4.00 25.18
N GLY A 236 -20.28 3.28 24.05
CA GLY A 236 -19.43 2.10 23.91
C GLY A 236 -17.95 2.46 24.01
N PRO A 237 -17.07 1.47 24.25
CA PRO A 237 -15.63 1.73 24.42
C PRO A 237 -14.96 2.40 23.20
N LEU A 238 -15.57 2.26 22.00
CA LEU A 238 -15.09 2.87 20.75
C LEU A 238 -15.88 4.12 20.33
N ALA A 239 -16.73 4.68 21.19
CA ALA A 239 -17.52 5.87 20.86
C ALA A 239 -16.69 7.13 20.52
N ASN A 240 -15.43 7.16 20.96
CA ASN A 240 -14.48 8.23 20.65
C ASN A 240 -13.45 7.84 19.58
N LEU A 241 -13.65 6.73 18.87
CA LEU A 241 -12.71 6.28 17.84
C LEU A 241 -12.78 7.22 16.63
N GLU A 242 -11.71 7.97 16.40
CA GLU A 242 -11.58 8.97 15.35
C GLU A 242 -10.87 8.42 14.10
N GLY A 243 -10.11 7.32 14.21
CA GLY A 243 -9.43 6.71 13.07
C GLY A 243 -8.95 5.28 13.32
N ILE A 244 -8.93 4.46 12.27
CA ILE A 244 -8.54 3.05 12.27
C ILE A 244 -7.36 2.73 11.34
N GLY A 245 -6.61 3.76 10.94
CA GLY A 245 -5.50 3.64 9.99
C GLY A 245 -5.96 3.21 8.60
N PRO A 246 -5.02 2.92 7.69
CA PRO A 246 -5.33 2.37 6.37
C PRO A 246 -5.95 0.98 6.47
N ILE A 247 -7.01 0.75 5.71
CA ILE A 247 -7.55 -0.58 5.41
C ILE A 247 -6.84 -1.08 4.15
N GLU A 248 -6.09 -2.16 4.29
CA GLU A 248 -5.40 -2.81 3.20
C GLU A 248 -6.38 -3.67 2.41
N THR A 249 -6.38 -3.48 1.10
CA THR A 249 -7.06 -4.34 0.14
C THR A 249 -6.03 -4.82 -0.87
N ARG A 250 -6.09 -6.11 -1.21
CA ARG A 250 -5.20 -6.67 -2.24
C ARG A 250 -5.59 -6.08 -3.60
N GLY A 251 -4.63 -5.89 -4.49
CA GLY A 251 -4.86 -5.22 -5.79
C GLY A 251 -5.78 -6.01 -6.73
N VAL A 252 -6.18 -7.21 -6.35
CA VAL A 252 -7.09 -8.09 -7.07
C VAL A 252 -8.53 -7.64 -6.80
N LEU A 253 -8.94 -6.46 -7.28
CA LEU A 253 -10.36 -6.09 -7.43
C LEU A 253 -11.11 -6.99 -8.44
N PHE A 254 -10.62 -8.21 -8.73
CA PHE A 254 -11.17 -9.15 -9.70
C PHE A 254 -11.96 -10.28 -9.07
N ASN A 255 -11.69 -10.60 -7.80
CA ASN A 255 -12.45 -11.66 -7.14
C ASN A 255 -13.70 -11.04 -6.55
N LEU A 256 -14.79 -11.07 -7.32
CA LEU A 256 -16.12 -10.65 -6.85
C LEU A 256 -16.50 -11.30 -5.50
N GLN A 257 -15.97 -12.50 -5.22
CA GLN A 257 -16.21 -13.18 -3.94
C GLN A 257 -15.52 -12.52 -2.75
N GLU A 258 -14.39 -11.82 -2.95
CA GLU A 258 -13.68 -11.12 -1.87
C GLU A 258 -14.25 -9.72 -1.59
N LEU A 259 -15.10 -9.22 -2.50
CA LEU A 259 -15.71 -7.90 -2.38
C LEU A 259 -17.12 -7.96 -1.78
N ASP A 260 -17.79 -9.11 -1.79
CA ASP A 260 -19.14 -9.22 -1.23
C ASP A 260 -19.11 -9.04 0.29
N GLY A 261 -19.71 -7.94 0.76
CA GLY A 261 -19.71 -7.56 2.17
C GLY A 261 -18.33 -7.22 2.69
N TRP A 262 -17.47 -6.62 1.85
CA TRP A 262 -16.04 -6.40 2.10
C TRP A 262 -15.75 -5.82 3.49
N ALA A 263 -16.60 -4.91 3.97
CA ALA A 263 -16.46 -4.31 5.31
C ALA A 263 -17.66 -4.53 6.23
N SER A 264 -18.60 -5.40 5.88
CA SER A 264 -19.82 -5.62 6.67
C SER A 264 -19.51 -6.13 8.07
N GLU A 265 -18.57 -7.06 8.21
CA GLU A 265 -18.16 -7.59 9.53
C GLU A 265 -17.51 -6.50 10.40
N LEU A 266 -16.52 -5.79 9.86
CA LEU A 266 -15.86 -4.70 10.57
C LEU A 266 -16.84 -3.58 10.95
N GLN A 267 -17.77 -3.22 10.05
CA GLN A 267 -18.85 -2.27 10.34
C GLN A 267 -19.69 -2.73 11.53
N LEU A 268 -20.18 -3.97 11.51
CA LEU A 268 -20.98 -4.53 12.60
C LEU A 268 -20.22 -4.51 13.93
N ILE A 269 -18.94 -4.90 13.91
CA ILE A 269 -18.07 -4.90 15.09
C ILE A 269 -17.91 -3.50 15.66
N LEU A 270 -17.62 -2.51 14.82
CA LEU A 270 -17.43 -1.11 15.21
C LEU A 270 -18.72 -0.53 15.81
N VAL A 271 -19.87 -0.71 15.14
CA VAL A 271 -21.17 -0.22 15.60
C VAL A 271 -21.56 -0.87 16.93
N ALA A 272 -21.41 -2.19 17.07
CA ALA A 272 -21.71 -2.90 18.32
C ALA A 272 -20.87 -2.42 19.52
N ARG A 273 -19.70 -1.82 19.25
CA ARG A 273 -18.78 -1.27 20.27
C ARG A 273 -18.91 0.24 20.45
N GLY A 274 -19.93 0.84 19.83
CA GLY A 274 -20.32 2.24 19.98
C GLY A 274 -19.66 3.20 19.01
N CYS A 275 -18.87 2.73 18.04
CA CYS A 275 -18.29 3.57 16.99
C CYS A 275 -19.36 3.89 15.94
N CYS A 276 -20.22 4.86 16.26
CA CYS A 276 -21.30 5.33 15.40
C CYS A 276 -21.00 6.77 14.97
N ARG A 277 -20.63 6.96 13.70
CA ARG A 277 -20.28 8.27 13.12
C ARG A 277 -19.15 9.03 13.84
N SER A 278 -18.13 8.32 14.33
CA SER A 278 -17.00 8.93 15.04
C SER A 278 -15.72 9.02 14.19
N LEU A 279 -15.58 8.19 13.16
CA LEU A 279 -14.38 8.18 12.31
C LEU A 279 -14.29 9.47 11.47
N ARG A 280 -13.14 10.14 11.53
CA ARG A 280 -12.88 11.43 10.87
C ARG A 280 -12.10 11.32 9.57
N SER A 281 -11.61 10.13 9.23
CA SER A 281 -10.92 9.86 7.97
C SER A 281 -11.08 8.40 7.59
N LEU A 282 -11.26 8.13 6.30
CA LEU A 282 -11.27 6.78 5.75
C LEU A 282 -10.06 6.63 4.83
N LYS A 283 -9.17 5.70 5.16
CA LYS A 283 -7.95 5.45 4.40
C LYS A 283 -7.99 4.03 3.86
N VAL A 284 -7.77 3.86 2.57
CA VAL A 284 -7.66 2.56 1.91
C VAL A 284 -6.29 2.47 1.24
N LYS A 285 -5.62 1.34 1.37
CA LYS A 285 -4.32 1.08 0.76
C LYS A 285 -4.42 -0.16 -0.13
N LEU A 286 -4.11 0.02 -1.42
CA LEU A 286 -3.97 -1.06 -2.38
C LEU A 286 -2.56 -1.65 -2.21
N VAL A 287 -2.49 -2.92 -1.80
CA VAL A 287 -1.20 -3.58 -1.50
C VAL A 287 -0.48 -4.02 -2.78
N ASP A 288 -1.23 -4.39 -3.81
CA ASP A 288 -0.70 -4.80 -5.12
C ASP A 288 -1.11 -3.79 -6.21
N GLU A 289 -0.51 -3.90 -7.39
CA GLU A 289 -0.95 -3.14 -8.56
C GLU A 289 -2.39 -3.49 -8.91
N ALA A 290 -3.30 -2.54 -8.68
CA ALA A 290 -4.72 -2.76 -8.93
C ALA A 290 -5.08 -2.53 -10.40
N MET A 291 -6.03 -3.31 -10.90
CA MET A 291 -6.75 -2.98 -12.14
C MET A 291 -8.14 -2.50 -11.79
N VAL A 292 -8.51 -1.34 -12.31
CA VAL A 292 -9.82 -0.75 -12.08
C VAL A 292 -10.77 -1.27 -13.15
N SER A 293 -11.77 -2.03 -12.73
CA SER A 293 -12.81 -2.61 -13.59
C SER A 293 -14.17 -2.58 -12.87
N HIS A 294 -15.21 -3.21 -13.43
CA HIS A 294 -16.59 -3.17 -12.89
C HIS A 294 -16.76 -3.42 -11.38
N PRO A 295 -16.00 -4.32 -10.72
CA PRO A 295 -16.16 -4.56 -9.28
C PRO A 295 -15.88 -3.33 -8.41
N VAL A 296 -15.26 -2.29 -8.96
CA VAL A 296 -15.09 -0.99 -8.27
C VAL A 296 -16.42 -0.36 -7.86
N PHE A 297 -17.53 -0.66 -8.55
CA PHE A 297 -18.86 -0.15 -8.18
C PHE A 297 -19.33 -0.78 -6.87
N LEU A 298 -19.26 -2.11 -6.75
CA LEU A 298 -19.60 -2.83 -5.53
C LEU A 298 -18.71 -2.37 -4.36
N PHE A 299 -17.40 -2.27 -4.62
CA PHE A 299 -16.47 -1.76 -3.62
C PHE A 299 -16.83 -0.35 -3.14
N ALA A 300 -17.20 0.56 -4.05
CA ALA A 300 -17.58 1.92 -3.68
C ALA A 300 -18.93 2.01 -2.95
N GLU A 301 -19.86 1.10 -3.24
CA GLU A 301 -21.13 0.96 -2.53
C GLU A 301 -20.89 0.46 -1.09
N ASP A 302 -20.13 -0.62 -0.91
CA ASP A 302 -19.74 -1.13 0.41
C ASP A 302 -18.99 -0.08 1.23
N LEU A 303 -18.07 0.64 0.60
CA LEU A 303 -17.33 1.72 1.24
C LEU A 303 -18.25 2.87 1.65
N GLN A 304 -19.30 3.14 0.88
CA GLN A 304 -20.31 4.15 1.19
C GLN A 304 -21.21 3.72 2.35
N GLU A 305 -21.64 2.46 2.40
CA GLU A 305 -22.38 1.91 3.53
C GLU A 305 -21.55 1.93 4.81
N PHE A 306 -20.30 1.48 4.73
CA PHE A 306 -19.33 1.54 5.81
C PHE A 306 -19.19 2.98 6.33
N ALA A 307 -18.91 3.93 5.43
CA ALA A 307 -18.74 5.33 5.80
C ALA A 307 -20.01 5.92 6.47
N ASN A 308 -21.19 5.60 5.96
CA ASN A 308 -22.46 6.07 6.53
C ASN A 308 -22.71 5.54 7.95
N ALA A 309 -22.24 4.33 8.25
CA ALA A 309 -22.40 3.70 9.55
C ALA A 309 -21.42 4.27 10.60
N VAL A 310 -20.13 4.39 10.24
CA VAL A 310 -19.07 4.63 11.24
C VAL A 310 -18.36 5.98 11.11
N CYS A 311 -18.46 6.69 9.98
CA CYS A 311 -17.78 7.97 9.75
C CYS A 311 -18.67 9.19 10.03
N VAL A 312 -18.03 10.31 10.34
CA VAL A 312 -18.69 11.62 10.33
C VAL A 312 -19.13 11.99 8.90
N ASP A 313 -20.12 12.89 8.77
CA ASP A 313 -20.59 13.34 7.46
C ASP A 313 -19.44 13.99 6.66
N ASN A 314 -19.38 13.72 5.34
CA ASN A 314 -18.34 14.22 4.43
C ASN A 314 -16.90 13.82 4.82
N VAL A 315 -16.72 12.58 5.29
CA VAL A 315 -15.41 12.06 5.66
C VAL A 315 -14.41 12.14 4.48
N PRO A 316 -13.19 12.66 4.69
CA PRO A 316 -12.14 12.58 3.69
C PRO A 316 -11.77 11.11 3.45
N LEU A 317 -11.88 10.70 2.19
CA LEU A 317 -11.45 9.40 1.70
C LEU A 317 -10.09 9.54 1.02
N THR A 318 -9.13 8.69 1.39
CA THR A 318 -7.80 8.63 0.76
C THR A 318 -7.48 7.21 0.34
N LEU A 319 -7.29 6.99 -0.95
CA LEU A 319 -6.78 5.78 -1.55
C LEU A 319 -5.29 5.95 -1.81
N THR A 320 -4.49 4.98 -1.40
CA THR A 320 -3.04 4.93 -1.63
C THR A 320 -2.67 3.60 -2.24
N GLY A 321 -1.55 3.53 -2.97
CA GLY A 321 -1.09 2.30 -3.62
C GLY A 321 -0.81 2.53 -5.10
N GLY A 322 -0.42 1.46 -5.80
CA GLY A 322 -0.23 1.48 -7.24
C GLY A 322 -1.50 1.03 -7.97
N VAL A 323 -1.90 1.78 -8.99
CA VAL A 323 -2.93 1.33 -9.94
C VAL A 323 -2.21 0.99 -11.24
N GLY A 324 -2.19 -0.28 -11.60
CA GLY A 324 -1.55 -0.73 -12.84
C GLY A 324 -2.32 -0.26 -14.06
N ILE A 325 -3.62 -0.57 -14.12
CA ILE A 325 -4.47 -0.34 -15.30
C ILE A 325 -5.82 0.25 -14.87
N PHE A 326 -6.28 1.28 -15.55
CA PHE A 326 -7.65 1.79 -15.42
C PHE A 326 -8.45 1.49 -16.69
N ASP A 327 -9.49 0.67 -16.60
CA ASP A 327 -10.30 0.29 -17.76
C ASP A 327 -11.50 1.23 -17.96
N LEU A 328 -11.50 2.01 -19.04
CA LEU A 328 -12.58 2.94 -19.38
C LEU A 328 -13.89 2.23 -19.74
N VAL A 329 -13.87 0.92 -20.03
CA VAL A 329 -15.10 0.13 -20.24
C VAL A 329 -15.98 0.17 -19.01
N LEU A 330 -15.42 0.38 -17.81
CA LEU A 330 -16.22 0.52 -16.60
C LEU A 330 -17.26 1.63 -16.72
N LEU A 331 -16.95 2.73 -17.40
CA LEU A 331 -17.88 3.84 -17.60
C LEU A 331 -19.04 3.45 -18.52
N GLN A 332 -18.84 2.49 -19.43
CA GLN A 332 -19.83 1.99 -20.39
C GLN A 332 -20.65 0.82 -19.84
N SER A 333 -20.36 0.39 -18.61
CA SER A 333 -21.04 -0.74 -18.00
C SER A 333 -22.52 -0.47 -17.81
N ALA A 334 -23.37 -1.47 -18.06
CA ALA A 334 -24.76 -1.46 -17.63
C ALA A 334 -24.90 -1.40 -16.10
N LEU A 335 -23.83 -1.72 -15.37
CA LEU A 335 -23.74 -1.61 -13.90
C LEU A 335 -23.41 -0.19 -13.44
N PHE A 336 -23.17 0.76 -14.34
CA PHE A 336 -22.90 2.14 -13.96
C PHE A 336 -24.14 2.76 -13.30
N PRO A 337 -24.06 3.24 -12.05
CA PRO A 337 -25.23 3.75 -11.36
C PRO A 337 -25.74 5.05 -12.00
N PRO A 338 -27.07 5.21 -12.21
CA PRO A 338 -27.63 6.44 -12.79
C PRO A 338 -27.28 7.71 -12.00
N ALA A 339 -27.11 7.58 -10.68
CA ALA A 339 -26.63 8.62 -9.79
C ALA A 339 -25.39 8.13 -9.05
N SER A 340 -24.21 8.59 -9.48
CA SER A 340 -22.95 8.23 -8.83
C SER A 340 -22.83 8.87 -7.45
N SER A 341 -22.56 8.04 -6.44
CA SER A 341 -22.35 8.51 -5.06
C SER A 341 -21.09 9.39 -4.97
N PRO A 342 -21.01 10.31 -4.00
CA PRO A 342 -19.81 11.10 -3.76
C PRO A 342 -18.55 10.23 -3.55
N ILE A 343 -18.70 9.10 -2.84
CA ILE A 343 -17.61 8.14 -2.64
C ILE A 343 -17.19 7.48 -3.95
N LEU A 344 -18.13 7.01 -4.79
CA LEU A 344 -17.79 6.44 -6.10
C LEU A 344 -17.01 7.44 -6.97
N LYS A 345 -17.48 8.69 -7.05
CA LYS A 345 -16.77 9.75 -7.79
C LYS A 345 -15.35 9.96 -7.24
N THR A 346 -15.19 9.92 -5.92
CA THR A 346 -13.89 10.13 -5.25
C THR A 346 -12.94 8.95 -5.49
N VAL A 347 -13.44 7.72 -5.36
CA VAL A 347 -12.69 6.48 -5.62
C VAL A 347 -12.18 6.48 -7.05
N LEU A 348 -13.07 6.65 -8.05
CA LEU A 348 -12.66 6.59 -9.46
C LEU A 348 -11.67 7.69 -9.85
N ARG A 349 -11.82 8.91 -9.32
CA ARG A 349 -10.87 10.00 -9.55
C ARG A 349 -9.49 9.71 -8.98
N GLN A 350 -9.42 9.24 -7.73
CA GLN A 350 -8.15 8.92 -7.09
C GLN A 350 -7.45 7.72 -7.76
N LEU A 351 -8.22 6.72 -8.19
CA LEU A 351 -7.68 5.57 -8.91
C LEU A 351 -7.17 5.97 -10.30
N ALA A 352 -7.90 6.81 -11.05
CA ALA A 352 -7.45 7.32 -12.35
C ALA A 352 -6.15 8.12 -12.22
N GLN A 353 -6.02 8.98 -11.20
CA GLN A 353 -4.80 9.76 -10.94
C GLN A 353 -3.58 8.88 -10.62
N GLN A 354 -3.82 7.67 -10.11
CA GLN A 354 -2.77 6.73 -9.74
C GLN A 354 -2.43 5.73 -10.86
N ALA A 355 -3.24 5.66 -11.92
CA ALA A 355 -3.12 4.66 -12.97
C ALA A 355 -1.84 4.83 -13.80
N ALA A 356 -1.06 3.77 -13.93
CA ALA A 356 0.12 3.71 -14.79
C ALA A 356 -0.26 3.51 -16.27
N GLN A 357 -1.42 2.91 -16.53
CA GLN A 357 -1.95 2.65 -17.87
C GLN A 357 -3.46 2.92 -17.93
N VAL A 358 -3.94 3.36 -19.09
CA VAL A 358 -5.37 3.47 -19.41
C VAL A 358 -5.70 2.41 -20.44
N SER A 359 -6.74 1.62 -20.21
CA SER A 359 -7.24 0.63 -21.16
C SER A 359 -8.62 1.02 -21.66
N VAL A 360 -8.88 0.76 -22.94
CA VAL A 360 -10.20 0.88 -23.56
C VAL A 360 -10.51 -0.43 -24.26
N GLY A 361 -11.30 -1.25 -23.57
CA GLY A 361 -11.90 -2.44 -24.16
C GLY A 361 -13.03 -2.07 -25.14
N LEU A 362 -13.11 -2.74 -26.28
CA LEU A 362 -14.32 -2.76 -27.10
C LEU A 362 -14.95 -4.14 -27.01
N ASN A 363 -15.72 -4.40 -25.94
CA ASN A 363 -16.38 -5.69 -25.77
C ASN A 363 -17.55 -5.80 -26.75
N SER A 364 -17.52 -6.84 -27.58
CA SER A 364 -18.58 -7.17 -28.54
C SER A 364 -19.85 -7.75 -27.89
N THR A 365 -19.77 -8.09 -26.61
CA THR A 365 -20.78 -8.89 -25.88
C THR A 365 -21.86 -8.07 -25.17
N LEU A 366 -21.72 -6.74 -25.09
CA LEU A 366 -22.81 -5.86 -24.66
C LEU A 366 -23.89 -5.86 -25.75
N SER A 367 -24.75 -6.88 -25.69
CA SER A 367 -25.74 -7.25 -26.71
C SER A 367 -26.84 -6.18 -26.92
N THR A 368 -26.83 -5.14 -26.11
CA THR A 368 -27.58 -3.90 -26.31
C THR A 368 -26.59 -2.75 -26.16
N PRO A 369 -26.10 -2.15 -27.26
CA PRO A 369 -25.34 -0.91 -27.16
C PRO A 369 -26.17 0.09 -26.36
N LEU A 370 -25.61 0.64 -25.28
CA LEU A 370 -26.09 1.93 -24.82
C LEU A 370 -25.75 2.89 -25.96
N ASP A 371 -26.72 3.21 -26.80
CA ASP A 371 -26.50 4.03 -28.00
C ASP A 371 -25.96 5.42 -27.66
N THR A 372 -26.12 5.87 -26.41
CA THR A 372 -25.62 7.17 -25.92
C THR A 372 -25.18 7.09 -24.46
N PRO A 373 -23.97 7.60 -24.10
CA PRO A 373 -23.57 7.74 -22.70
C PRO A 373 -24.52 8.64 -21.92
N THR A 374 -24.77 8.29 -20.66
CA THR A 374 -25.60 9.12 -19.78
C THR A 374 -24.85 10.39 -19.36
N PRO A 375 -25.55 11.49 -19.00
CA PRO A 375 -24.91 12.69 -18.47
C PRO A 375 -24.02 12.43 -17.24
N ALA A 376 -24.36 11.45 -16.41
CA ALA A 376 -23.57 11.07 -15.23
C ALA A 376 -22.24 10.40 -15.62
N MET A 377 -22.23 9.58 -16.68
CA MET A 377 -21.01 8.99 -17.23
C MET A 377 -20.09 10.07 -17.79
N LEU A 378 -20.65 11.01 -18.56
CA LEU A 378 -19.89 12.12 -19.15
C LEU A 378 -19.34 13.08 -18.06
N ASP A 379 -20.15 13.43 -17.05
CA ASP A 379 -19.69 14.23 -15.89
C ASP A 379 -18.51 13.58 -15.17
N LEU A 380 -18.59 12.26 -14.97
CA LEU A 380 -17.49 11.52 -14.35
C LEU A 380 -16.26 11.49 -15.24
N ALA A 381 -16.40 11.20 -16.54
CA ALA A 381 -15.31 11.16 -17.52
C ALA A 381 -14.53 12.49 -17.55
N ARG A 382 -15.23 13.64 -17.54
CA ARG A 382 -14.62 14.98 -17.45
C ARG A 382 -13.76 15.18 -16.21
N GLY A 383 -14.12 14.50 -15.12
CA GLY A 383 -13.44 14.61 -13.84
C GLY A 383 -12.28 13.63 -13.64
N LEU A 384 -12.07 12.67 -14.56
CA LEU A 384 -10.94 11.74 -14.48
C LEU A 384 -9.68 12.41 -15.02
N ALA A 385 -8.59 12.29 -14.27
CA ALA A 385 -7.26 12.75 -14.65
C ALA A 385 -6.28 11.58 -14.55
N PHE A 386 -5.42 11.44 -15.54
CA PHE A 386 -4.51 10.30 -15.70
C PHE A 386 -3.05 10.78 -15.65
N ASP A 387 -2.70 11.49 -14.58
CA ASP A 387 -1.45 12.24 -14.47
C ASP A 387 -0.19 11.34 -14.44
N LYS A 388 -0.34 10.06 -14.09
CA LYS A 388 0.74 9.07 -14.05
C LYS A 388 0.72 8.07 -15.21
N ALA A 389 -0.30 8.13 -16.07
CA ALA A 389 -0.44 7.16 -17.13
C ALA A 389 0.61 7.40 -18.20
N THR A 390 1.44 6.39 -18.47
CA THR A 390 2.49 6.46 -19.50
C THR A 390 2.09 5.73 -20.77
N ARG A 391 1.06 4.87 -20.69
CA ARG A 391 0.62 3.99 -21.77
C ARG A 391 -0.90 4.00 -21.87
N VAL A 392 -1.41 4.01 -23.10
CA VAL A 392 -2.82 3.83 -23.42
C VAL A 392 -2.97 2.59 -24.29
N LEU A 393 -3.84 1.67 -23.90
CA LEU A 393 -4.15 0.44 -24.61
C LEU A 393 -5.58 0.50 -25.13
N VAL A 394 -5.76 0.24 -26.41
CA VAL A 394 -7.07 0.06 -27.04
C VAL A 394 -7.08 -1.36 -27.58
N ALA A 395 -7.88 -2.22 -26.97
CA ALA A 395 -7.90 -3.63 -27.34
C ALA A 395 -9.30 -4.20 -27.23
N ASN A 396 -9.57 -5.27 -27.96
CA ASN A 396 -10.73 -6.10 -27.70
C ASN A 396 -10.29 -7.14 -26.64
N ILE A 397 -10.87 -7.09 -25.45
CA ILE A 397 -10.43 -7.95 -24.34
C ILE A 397 -10.86 -9.41 -24.61
N ASP A 398 -11.99 -9.61 -25.28
CA ASP A 398 -12.54 -10.94 -25.58
C ASP A 398 -11.65 -11.74 -26.55
N SER A 399 -10.95 -11.05 -27.46
CA SER A 399 -10.12 -11.71 -28.48
C SER A 399 -8.77 -12.18 -27.97
N LEU A 400 -8.31 -11.69 -26.81
CA LEU A 400 -7.13 -12.23 -26.13
C LEU A 400 -7.41 -13.60 -25.51
N LEU A 401 -8.68 -13.97 -25.33
CA LEU A 401 -9.10 -15.18 -24.60
C LEU A 401 -9.85 -16.21 -25.47
N GLN A 402 -10.29 -15.89 -26.70
CA GLN A 402 -11.11 -16.79 -27.52
C GLN A 402 -10.58 -17.01 -28.96
N ALA A 403 -10.80 -18.22 -29.48
CA ALA A 403 -10.49 -18.63 -30.85
C ALA A 403 -11.35 -17.88 -31.89
N PRO A 404 -10.86 -17.68 -33.14
CA PRO A 404 -11.51 -16.81 -34.12
C PRO A 404 -12.89 -17.37 -34.53
N ALA A 405 -13.95 -16.67 -34.14
CA ALA A 405 -15.33 -16.96 -34.55
C ALA A 405 -15.96 -15.75 -35.25
N ALA A 406 -16.76 -16.07 -36.29
CA ALA A 406 -17.75 -15.29 -37.07
C ALA A 406 -17.49 -13.79 -37.42
N PRO A 407 -17.89 -13.33 -38.63
CA PRO A 407 -17.70 -11.94 -39.04
C PRO A 407 -18.47 -10.93 -38.15
N PRO A 408 -17.87 -9.79 -37.80
CA PRO A 408 -18.39 -8.87 -36.78
C PRO A 408 -19.64 -8.08 -37.23
N ALA A 409 -20.52 -7.82 -36.26
CA ALA A 409 -21.66 -6.91 -36.34
C ALA A 409 -21.22 -5.43 -36.45
N PRO A 410 -22.09 -4.50 -36.91
CA PRO A 410 -21.74 -3.09 -37.16
C PRO A 410 -21.30 -2.29 -35.91
N ALA A 411 -20.61 -1.17 -36.19
CA ALA A 411 -19.65 -0.43 -35.37
C ALA A 411 -20.08 -0.02 -33.93
N PRO A 412 -19.63 -0.72 -32.88
CA PRO A 412 -19.91 -0.43 -31.47
C PRO A 412 -19.05 0.70 -30.84
N GLY A 413 -18.63 1.70 -31.63
CA GLY A 413 -17.62 2.69 -31.19
C GLY A 413 -18.14 4.03 -30.65
N LEU A 414 -19.39 4.41 -30.91
CA LEU A 414 -19.87 5.78 -30.70
C LEU A 414 -19.88 6.22 -29.23
N ALA A 415 -20.29 5.34 -28.31
CA ALA A 415 -20.33 5.66 -26.89
C ALA A 415 -18.92 5.85 -26.29
N ALA A 416 -17.96 5.02 -26.70
CA ALA A 416 -16.57 5.14 -26.27
C ALA A 416 -15.96 6.47 -26.72
N VAL A 417 -16.18 6.85 -27.99
CA VAL A 417 -15.71 8.12 -28.55
C VAL A 417 -16.29 9.30 -27.76
N ALA A 418 -17.60 9.32 -27.52
CA ALA A 418 -18.23 10.40 -26.75
C ALA A 418 -17.70 10.52 -25.30
N ILE A 419 -17.32 9.40 -24.66
CA ILE A 419 -16.65 9.43 -23.35
C ILE A 419 -15.24 10.00 -23.46
N ILE A 420 -14.48 9.60 -24.48
CA ILE A 420 -13.10 10.06 -24.69
C ILE A 420 -13.06 11.55 -24.99
N GLU A 421 -13.98 12.06 -25.82
CA GLU A 421 -14.11 13.48 -26.14
C GLU A 421 -14.19 14.35 -24.88
N GLU A 422 -14.87 13.86 -23.84
CA GLU A 422 -15.06 14.55 -22.57
C GLU A 422 -13.88 14.42 -21.60
N MET A 423 -12.95 13.49 -21.83
CA MET A 423 -11.80 13.29 -20.93
C MET A 423 -10.81 14.46 -21.00
N GLN A 424 -10.15 14.69 -19.87
CA GLN A 424 -8.97 15.56 -19.78
C GLN A 424 -7.80 14.98 -20.60
N PRO A 425 -6.85 15.82 -21.04
CA PRO A 425 -5.59 15.34 -21.62
C PRO A 425 -4.85 14.37 -20.69
N ILE A 426 -4.09 13.45 -21.28
CA ILE A 426 -3.25 12.45 -20.62
C ILE A 426 -1.79 12.85 -20.84
N PRO A 427 -1.27 13.82 -20.08
CA PRO A 427 -0.03 14.52 -20.43
C PRO A 427 1.22 13.63 -20.38
N GLN A 428 1.25 12.58 -19.55
CA GLN A 428 2.43 11.72 -19.44
C GLN A 428 2.41 10.52 -20.39
N ALA A 429 1.31 10.31 -21.12
CA ALA A 429 1.20 9.15 -21.98
C ALA A 429 2.02 9.35 -23.26
N SER A 430 3.01 8.48 -23.43
CA SER A 430 3.94 8.49 -24.55
C SER A 430 3.76 7.32 -25.49
N ALA A 431 3.02 6.28 -25.10
CA ALA A 431 2.74 5.11 -25.92
C ALA A 431 1.24 4.85 -26.07
N LEU A 432 0.80 4.67 -27.31
CA LEU A 432 -0.54 4.22 -27.68
C LEU A 432 -0.45 2.85 -28.34
N VAL A 433 -1.17 1.87 -27.80
CA VAL A 433 -1.29 0.53 -28.36
C VAL A 433 -2.70 0.36 -28.91
N ILE A 434 -2.84 0.08 -30.20
CA ILE A 434 -4.12 -0.20 -30.85
C ILE A 434 -4.11 -1.64 -31.34
N SER A 435 -5.01 -2.45 -30.81
CA SER A 435 -5.19 -3.84 -31.19
C SER A 435 -6.48 -3.97 -31.99
N GLU A 436 -6.40 -4.59 -33.16
CA GLU A 436 -7.52 -4.86 -34.08
C GLU A 436 -8.07 -3.67 -34.87
N ARG A 437 -8.77 -3.97 -35.96
CA ARG A 437 -9.33 -2.98 -36.87
C ARG A 437 -10.44 -2.13 -36.26
N MET A 438 -11.29 -2.72 -35.43
CA MET A 438 -12.49 -2.04 -34.89
C MET A 438 -12.16 -0.95 -33.88
N THR A 439 -10.94 -0.95 -33.33
CA THR A 439 -10.47 0.00 -32.34
C THR A 439 -9.79 1.24 -32.95
N ALA A 440 -9.59 1.26 -34.28
CA ALA A 440 -8.84 2.32 -34.96
C ALA A 440 -9.40 3.73 -34.70
N ALA A 441 -10.72 3.92 -34.82
CA ALA A 441 -11.35 5.23 -34.60
C ALA A 441 -11.19 5.71 -33.14
N VAL A 442 -11.33 4.79 -32.19
CA VAL A 442 -11.16 5.05 -30.76
C VAL A 442 -9.71 5.37 -30.43
N GLY A 443 -8.76 4.67 -31.04
CA GLY A 443 -7.33 4.94 -30.90
C GLY A 443 -6.94 6.31 -31.46
N ILE A 444 -7.47 6.71 -32.62
CA ILE A 444 -7.25 8.05 -33.18
C ILE A 444 -7.77 9.13 -32.23
N GLU A 445 -8.97 8.95 -31.68
CA GLU A 445 -9.55 9.92 -30.74
C GLU A 445 -8.72 10.02 -29.45
N LEU A 446 -8.27 8.88 -28.89
CA LEU A 446 -7.39 8.88 -27.71
C LEU A 446 -6.04 9.54 -27.97
N ALA A 447 -5.47 9.37 -29.17
CA ALA A 447 -4.22 10.02 -29.54
C ALA A 447 -4.32 11.56 -29.44
N SER A 448 -5.50 12.13 -29.72
CA SER A 448 -5.74 13.58 -29.55
C SER A 448 -5.60 14.05 -28.09
N LYS A 449 -5.79 13.15 -27.13
CA LYS A 449 -5.65 13.41 -25.69
C LYS A 449 -4.23 13.22 -25.19
N MET A 450 -3.30 12.74 -26.01
CA MET A 450 -1.93 12.38 -25.62
C MET A 450 -0.93 13.38 -26.24
N PRO A 451 -0.72 14.58 -25.67
CA PRO A 451 0.14 15.59 -26.27
C PRO A 451 1.58 15.12 -26.48
N ASN A 452 2.06 14.22 -25.60
CA ASN A 452 3.41 13.65 -25.60
C ASN A 452 3.49 12.26 -26.25
N LEU A 453 2.54 11.89 -27.11
CA LEU A 453 2.58 10.64 -27.86
C LEU A 453 3.86 10.55 -28.72
N GLN A 454 4.66 9.51 -28.47
CA GLN A 454 5.93 9.22 -29.14
C GLN A 454 5.92 7.85 -29.82
N GLN A 455 5.21 6.88 -29.26
CA GLN A 455 5.17 5.50 -29.72
C GLN A 455 3.74 5.12 -30.10
N LEU A 456 3.55 4.64 -31.31
CA LEU A 456 2.31 4.05 -31.79
C LEU A 456 2.56 2.57 -32.13
N LEU A 457 1.96 1.69 -31.34
CA LEU A 457 2.05 0.24 -31.48
C LEU A 457 0.74 -0.26 -32.06
N VAL A 458 0.77 -0.82 -33.27
CA VAL A 458 -0.43 -1.31 -33.94
C VAL A 458 -0.36 -2.83 -34.11
N ASN A 459 -1.22 -3.54 -33.39
CA ASN A 459 -1.26 -5.00 -33.37
C ASN A 459 -2.46 -5.53 -34.16
N SER A 460 -2.24 -6.51 -35.03
CA SER A 460 -3.32 -7.22 -35.75
C SER A 460 -4.20 -6.32 -36.64
N ILE A 461 -3.65 -5.20 -37.15
CA ILE A 461 -4.30 -4.32 -38.13
C ILE A 461 -3.62 -4.47 -39.49
N PRO A 462 -4.37 -4.61 -40.60
CA PRO A 462 -3.79 -4.61 -41.93
C PRO A 462 -2.96 -3.34 -42.18
N LYS A 463 -1.77 -3.49 -42.75
CA LYS A 463 -0.82 -2.39 -43.01
C LYS A 463 -1.46 -1.11 -43.59
N GLY A 464 -2.30 -1.23 -44.62
CA GLY A 464 -2.92 -0.06 -45.25
C GLY A 464 -3.86 0.72 -44.33
N GLU A 465 -4.35 0.11 -43.26
CA GLU A 465 -5.10 0.77 -42.20
C GLU A 465 -4.21 1.28 -41.09
N ALA A 466 -3.15 0.56 -40.72
CA ALA A 466 -2.13 1.05 -39.79
C ALA A 466 -1.49 2.37 -40.28
N VAL A 467 -1.18 2.47 -41.59
CA VAL A 467 -0.69 3.72 -42.21
C VAL A 467 -1.74 4.83 -42.07
N ARG A 468 -3.00 4.55 -42.41
CA ARG A 468 -4.08 5.55 -42.26
C ARG A 468 -4.26 6.03 -40.82
N ILE A 469 -4.06 5.16 -39.83
CA ILE A 469 -4.08 5.52 -38.41
C ILE A 469 -2.90 6.42 -38.08
N ALA A 470 -1.69 6.06 -38.50
CA ALA A 470 -0.48 6.87 -38.28
C ALA A 470 -0.61 8.27 -38.92
N ASP A 471 -1.10 8.34 -40.15
CA ASP A 471 -1.37 9.59 -40.87
C ASP A 471 -2.39 10.45 -40.11
N ALA A 472 -3.50 9.83 -39.66
CA ALA A 472 -4.56 10.53 -38.92
C ALA A 472 -4.08 11.08 -37.57
N ILE A 473 -3.13 10.40 -36.92
CA ILE A 473 -2.51 10.84 -35.66
C ILE A 473 -1.42 11.90 -35.91
N GLY A 474 -0.96 12.04 -37.16
CA GLY A 474 0.07 13.00 -37.55
C GLY A 474 1.50 12.54 -37.24
N CYS A 475 1.74 11.22 -37.22
CA CYS A 475 3.05 10.64 -36.93
C CYS A 475 4.15 11.11 -37.90
N ASP A 476 3.81 11.42 -39.16
CA ASP A 476 4.78 11.85 -40.20
C ASP A 476 5.54 13.15 -39.88
N SER A 477 5.00 13.96 -38.96
CA SER A 477 5.54 15.28 -38.63
C SER A 477 6.34 15.32 -37.32
N ARG A 478 6.30 14.23 -36.54
CA ARG A 478 6.95 14.14 -35.24
C ARG A 478 8.15 13.20 -35.38
N SER A 479 9.32 13.60 -34.90
CA SER A 479 10.54 12.78 -34.88
C SER A 479 10.47 11.64 -33.85
N GLY A 480 9.33 10.95 -33.80
CA GLY A 480 9.03 9.88 -32.87
C GLY A 480 9.22 8.51 -33.50
N GLU A 481 9.62 7.54 -32.67
CA GLU A 481 9.85 6.16 -33.07
C GLU A 481 8.51 5.45 -33.35
N LEU A 482 8.18 5.24 -34.63
CA LEU A 482 7.02 4.44 -35.04
C LEU A 482 7.35 2.93 -34.98
N SER A 483 7.18 2.33 -33.81
CA SER A 483 7.36 0.88 -33.66
C SER A 483 6.13 0.10 -34.14
N LEU A 484 6.18 -0.42 -35.37
CA LEU A 484 5.11 -1.29 -35.89
C LEU A 484 5.35 -2.75 -35.45
N VAL A 485 4.73 -3.16 -34.35
CA VAL A 485 4.80 -4.55 -33.86
C VAL A 485 3.77 -5.41 -34.57
N HIS A 486 4.19 -6.15 -35.60
CA HIS A 486 3.33 -7.13 -36.24
C HIS A 486 3.50 -8.51 -35.57
N LEU A 487 2.48 -8.94 -34.82
CA LEU A 487 2.37 -10.33 -34.37
C LEU A 487 1.91 -11.17 -35.57
N VAL A 488 2.69 -12.17 -35.96
CA VAL A 488 2.32 -13.10 -37.04
C VAL A 488 2.01 -14.47 -36.42
N PRO A 489 0.86 -15.10 -36.75
CA PRO A 489 0.55 -16.44 -36.25
C PRO A 489 1.59 -17.47 -36.70
N ALA A 490 1.91 -18.43 -35.83
CA ALA A 490 2.83 -19.52 -36.14
C ALA A 490 2.36 -20.36 -37.34
N GLY A 491 3.30 -20.76 -38.22
CA GLY A 491 3.06 -21.72 -39.31
C GLY A 491 2.83 -21.15 -40.71
N VAL A 492 3.09 -19.86 -40.95
CA VAL A 492 2.94 -19.25 -42.28
C VAL A 492 4.33 -19.14 -42.96
N THR A 493 4.66 -20.01 -43.90
CA THR A 493 5.93 -19.93 -44.67
C THR A 493 6.07 -18.65 -45.51
N ASP A 494 4.96 -17.95 -45.77
CA ASP A 494 4.94 -16.65 -46.45
C ASP A 494 5.41 -15.49 -45.54
N VAL A 495 5.72 -15.74 -44.25
CA VAL A 495 6.17 -14.74 -43.27
C VAL A 495 7.42 -14.01 -43.73
N VAL A 496 8.40 -14.70 -44.33
CA VAL A 496 9.67 -14.06 -44.71
C VAL A 496 9.48 -13.16 -45.92
N GLU A 497 8.72 -13.59 -46.93
CA GLU A 497 8.40 -12.74 -48.08
C GLU A 497 7.50 -11.57 -47.68
N PHE A 498 6.55 -11.79 -46.77
CA PHE A 498 5.72 -10.74 -46.18
C PHE A 498 6.55 -9.76 -45.34
N ALA A 499 7.46 -10.24 -44.50
CA ALA A 499 8.35 -9.42 -43.70
C ALA A 499 9.27 -8.60 -44.60
N CYS A 500 9.88 -9.20 -45.63
CA CYS A 500 10.74 -8.49 -46.59
C CYS A 500 9.96 -7.46 -47.45
N ARG A 501 8.75 -7.78 -47.91
CA ARG A 501 7.89 -6.83 -48.65
C ARG A 501 7.36 -5.72 -47.74
N SER A 502 7.02 -6.05 -46.50
CA SER A 502 6.57 -5.09 -45.50
C SER A 502 7.71 -4.16 -45.09
N LEU A 503 8.91 -4.68 -44.83
CA LEU A 503 10.15 -3.93 -44.59
C LEU A 503 10.42 -2.92 -45.70
N ARG A 504 10.39 -3.35 -46.96
CA ARG A 504 10.71 -2.49 -48.11
C ARG A 504 9.72 -1.33 -48.29
N SER A 505 8.48 -1.51 -47.84
CA SER A 505 7.48 -0.43 -47.81
C SER A 505 7.45 0.35 -46.50
N LEU A 506 7.80 -0.26 -45.37
CA LEU A 506 7.92 0.43 -44.08
C LEU A 506 9.10 1.40 -44.13
N MET A 507 10.14 1.07 -44.87
CA MET A 507 11.22 2.00 -45.23
C MET A 507 10.79 3.20 -46.09
N GLN A 508 9.57 3.22 -46.64
CA GLN A 508 9.03 4.41 -47.32
C GLN A 508 8.33 5.36 -46.35
N LEU A 509 7.92 4.86 -45.18
CA LEU A 509 7.56 5.68 -44.03
C LEU A 509 8.90 6.05 -43.38
N SER A 510 9.14 7.32 -43.07
CA SER A 510 10.40 7.77 -42.49
C SER A 510 10.56 7.34 -41.02
N CYS A 511 10.41 6.04 -40.73
CA CYS A 511 10.47 5.45 -39.40
C CYS A 511 11.93 5.17 -39.02
N GLU A 512 12.35 5.67 -37.86
CA GLU A 512 13.71 5.49 -37.34
C GLU A 512 13.97 4.04 -36.86
N MET A 513 12.94 3.36 -36.35
CA MET A 513 13.03 1.98 -35.86
C MET A 513 11.73 1.21 -36.13
N VAL A 514 11.85 -0.05 -36.57
CA VAL A 514 10.75 -1.01 -36.70
C VAL A 514 11.07 -2.23 -35.84
N VAL A 515 10.20 -2.57 -34.89
CA VAL A 515 10.39 -3.77 -34.04
C VAL A 515 9.42 -4.86 -34.46
N LEU A 516 9.93 -5.98 -34.98
CA LEU A 516 9.13 -7.15 -35.32
C LEU A 516 9.25 -8.19 -34.19
N ASN A 517 8.12 -8.49 -33.53
CA ASN A 517 8.05 -9.56 -32.55
C ASN A 517 7.44 -10.81 -33.19
N LEU A 518 8.29 -11.76 -33.55
CA LEU A 518 7.88 -12.99 -34.22
C LEU A 518 7.74 -14.11 -33.18
N LEU A 519 6.50 -14.42 -32.79
CA LEU A 519 6.20 -15.53 -31.87
C LEU A 519 5.98 -16.83 -32.66
N GLY A 520 6.61 -17.92 -32.23
CA GLY A 520 6.34 -19.26 -32.77
C GLY A 520 6.98 -19.58 -34.14
N LEU A 521 8.13 -19.00 -34.47
CA LEU A 521 8.89 -19.36 -35.67
C LEU A 521 9.37 -20.82 -35.60
N ASP A 522 9.07 -21.61 -36.65
CA ASP A 522 9.71 -22.89 -36.84
C ASP A 522 11.21 -22.74 -37.21
N ALA A 523 11.96 -23.82 -37.09
CA ALA A 523 13.41 -23.80 -37.32
C ALA A 523 13.76 -23.36 -38.76
N ALA A 524 12.98 -23.77 -39.76
CA ALA A 524 13.27 -23.46 -41.16
C ALA A 524 13.08 -21.96 -41.49
N THR A 525 12.03 -21.34 -40.94
CA THR A 525 11.74 -19.91 -41.10
C THR A 525 12.79 -19.05 -40.39
N ARG A 526 13.28 -19.51 -39.24
CA ARG A 526 14.39 -18.89 -38.52
C ARG A 526 15.67 -18.93 -39.33
N ASP A 527 16.06 -20.10 -39.84
CA ASP A 527 17.27 -20.28 -40.67
C ASP A 527 17.20 -19.39 -41.92
N LEU A 528 16.02 -19.23 -42.52
CA LEU A 528 15.81 -18.34 -43.67
C LEU A 528 16.00 -16.87 -43.30
N LEU A 529 15.47 -16.42 -42.16
CA LEU A 529 15.67 -15.07 -41.64
C LEU A 529 17.14 -14.80 -41.31
N GLU A 530 17.81 -15.74 -40.64
CA GLU A 530 19.25 -15.66 -40.34
C GLU A 530 20.09 -15.56 -41.61
N SER A 531 19.76 -16.32 -42.65
CA SER A 531 20.48 -16.29 -43.93
C SER A 531 20.30 -14.98 -44.70
N ALA A 532 19.25 -14.21 -44.41
CA ALA A 532 18.94 -12.94 -45.06
C ALA A 532 19.61 -11.73 -44.38
N VAL A 533 20.19 -11.90 -43.19
CA VAL A 533 20.92 -10.85 -42.46
C VAL A 533 22.42 -11.00 -42.73
N PRO A 534 23.10 -10.03 -43.38
CA PRO A 534 24.53 -10.12 -43.60
C PRO A 534 25.28 -9.82 -42.29
N ASP A 535 26.14 -10.77 -41.90
CA ASP A 535 27.15 -10.70 -40.83
C ASP A 535 26.65 -10.70 -39.36
N HIS A 536 26.80 -11.88 -38.71
CA HIS A 536 26.91 -12.22 -37.28
C HIS A 536 25.76 -12.89 -36.47
N GLU A 537 26.21 -13.93 -35.74
CA GLU A 537 25.71 -14.73 -34.60
C GLU A 537 24.28 -15.35 -34.60
N GLN A 538 24.27 -16.69 -34.54
CA GLN A 538 23.13 -17.62 -34.50
C GLN A 538 22.03 -17.23 -33.48
N LEU A 539 20.75 -17.26 -33.88
CA LEU A 539 19.61 -17.06 -32.98
C LEU A 539 19.40 -18.34 -32.16
N ALA A 540 19.96 -18.40 -30.95
CA ALA A 540 19.74 -19.52 -30.04
C ALA A 540 18.27 -19.57 -29.55
N TYR A 541 17.74 -20.80 -29.41
CA TYR A 541 16.37 -21.12 -29.00
C TYR A 541 15.99 -20.47 -27.66
N VAL A 542 15.20 -19.41 -27.71
CA VAL A 542 14.50 -18.79 -26.57
C VAL A 542 13.09 -18.40 -27.02
N CYS A 543 12.11 -18.59 -26.15
CA CYS A 543 10.71 -18.27 -26.42
C CYS A 543 10.55 -16.74 -26.57
N GLY A 544 10.41 -16.27 -27.82
CA GLY A 544 10.24 -14.86 -28.19
C GLY A 544 11.52 -14.23 -28.74
N THR A 545 11.63 -14.12 -30.07
CA THR A 545 12.73 -13.39 -30.74
C THR A 545 12.22 -12.00 -31.10
N ILE A 546 12.77 -10.96 -30.47
CA ILE A 546 12.54 -9.56 -30.86
C ILE A 546 13.60 -9.18 -31.90
N ILE A 547 13.16 -8.96 -33.15
CA ILE A 547 14.02 -8.43 -34.20
C ILE A 547 13.81 -6.92 -34.24
N VAL A 548 14.82 -6.17 -33.80
CA VAL A 548 14.84 -4.71 -33.90
C VAL A 548 15.53 -4.34 -35.22
N LEU A 549 14.81 -3.64 -36.08
CA LEU A 549 15.31 -3.10 -37.33
C LEU A 549 15.50 -1.61 -37.14
N GLN A 550 16.74 -1.15 -37.03
CA GLN A 550 17.07 0.26 -36.88
C GLN A 550 17.62 0.81 -38.20
N HIS A 551 17.05 1.91 -38.67
CA HIS A 551 17.42 2.54 -39.92
C HIS A 551 18.21 3.82 -39.64
N ASP A 552 19.52 3.77 -39.85
CA ASP A 552 20.43 4.91 -39.67
C ASP A 552 21.22 5.14 -40.97
N ASP A 553 21.17 6.35 -41.52
CA ASP A 553 21.90 6.77 -42.74
C ASP A 553 21.89 5.75 -43.91
N ASN A 554 20.70 5.27 -44.32
CA ASN A 554 20.49 4.27 -45.40
C ASN A 554 21.09 2.88 -45.12
N LYS A 555 21.46 2.57 -43.87
CA LYS A 555 21.85 1.21 -43.46
C LYS A 555 20.79 0.62 -42.54
N LEU A 556 20.28 -0.55 -42.94
CA LEU A 556 19.44 -1.38 -42.09
C LEU A 556 20.35 -2.14 -41.13
N SER A 557 20.25 -1.87 -39.84
CA SER A 557 20.89 -2.67 -38.80
C SER A 557 19.85 -3.56 -38.13
N ILE A 558 20.18 -4.84 -38.00
CA ILE A 558 19.30 -5.84 -37.40
C ILE A 558 19.91 -6.19 -36.04
N ALA A 559 19.26 -5.76 -34.98
CA ALA A 559 19.68 -6.04 -33.61
C ALA A 559 18.74 -7.07 -33.00
N HIS A 560 19.32 -8.12 -32.41
CA HIS A 560 18.61 -9.10 -31.61
C HIS A 560 18.71 -8.71 -30.14
N ARG A 561 17.57 -8.50 -29.46
CA ARG A 561 17.53 -8.23 -28.02
C ARG A 561 16.94 -9.44 -27.31
N ARG A 562 17.72 -10.09 -26.44
CA ARG A 562 17.19 -11.11 -25.51
C ARG A 562 16.25 -10.41 -24.52
N SER A 563 15.01 -10.88 -24.41
CA SER A 563 14.03 -10.43 -23.43
C SER A 563 14.44 -10.78 -22.01
#